data_AF-A0A925MLG2-F1
#
_entry.id   AF-A0A925MLG2-F1
#
_cell.length_a   1.000
_cell.length_b   1.000
_cell.length_c   1.000
_cell.angle_alpha   90.00
_cell.angle_beta   90.00
_cell.angle_gamma   90.00
#
_symmetry.space_group_name_H-M   'P 1'
#
loop_
_entity.id
_entity.type
_entity.pdbx_description
1 polymer ?
#
loop_
_entity_poly.entity_id
_entity_poly.type
_entity_poly.pdbx_seq_one_letter_code
_entity_poly.pdbx_strand_id
1 'polypeptide(L)'
;MLRYILLLSALSYPLFAGESRNWTSADGSKSFAAEYISREGSLVTLRPIGEKDRTFEIAKLHPDDQRWLDLNAPIAKQIEALPDARAVFDTLLFGESRETVTKKLNASKIVEATIDSAYMGRTGLNGIFRTRSKIGGLHCFLFFDWSESGKLQEITLQTENKAAGEYEDILKPCWSECVDLITTIHGKPTQKGRIAPHESLQEGQMLASHLWKLEPEGSVMLGSARQEKGYQIVVRFTCDDLAK
;
A
#
# COMPACT_ATOMS: atom_id res chain seq x y z
N MET A 1 7.53 -12.90 40.41
CA MET A 1 7.11 -11.49 40.42
C MET A 1 7.72 -10.81 39.20
N LEU A 2 6.94 -10.54 38.15
CA LEU A 2 7.38 -9.70 37.04
C LEU A 2 6.17 -8.91 36.53
N ARG A 3 6.24 -7.59 36.72
CA ARG A 3 5.19 -6.61 36.37
C ARG A 3 5.24 -6.36 34.87
N TYR A 4 4.17 -6.72 34.16
CA TYR A 4 3.93 -6.21 32.80
C TYR A 4 3.46 -4.76 32.91
N ILE A 5 4.28 -3.83 32.44
CA ILE A 5 3.87 -2.44 32.22
C ILE A 5 3.12 -2.43 30.88
N LEU A 6 1.79 -2.52 30.96
CA LEU A 6 0.89 -2.18 29.86
C LEU A 6 0.98 -0.66 29.64
N LEU A 7 1.69 -0.25 28.60
CA LEU A 7 1.54 1.08 28.01
C LEU A 7 0.17 1.12 27.31
N LEU A 8 -0.86 1.58 28.02
CA LEU A 8 -2.11 2.02 27.40
C LEU A 8 -1.78 3.23 26.52
N SER A 9 -1.74 3.02 25.21
CA SER A 9 -1.93 4.10 24.23
C SER A 9 -3.35 4.63 24.42
N ALA A 10 -3.49 5.73 25.15
CA ALA A 10 -4.72 6.48 25.25
C ALA A 10 -5.05 7.03 23.86
N LEU A 11 -5.84 6.29 23.08
CA LEU A 11 -6.70 6.90 22.07
C LEU A 11 -7.48 7.97 22.82
N SER A 12 -7.18 9.23 22.51
CA SER A 12 -7.93 10.37 22.99
C SER A 12 -9.31 10.31 22.34
N TYR A 13 -10.18 9.45 22.86
CA TYR A 13 -11.60 9.53 22.59
C TYR A 13 -12.04 10.92 23.09
N PRO A 14 -12.77 11.71 22.29
CA PRO A 14 -13.43 12.88 22.84
C PRO A 14 -14.27 12.42 24.04
N LEU A 15 -14.14 13.17 25.14
CA LEU A 15 -14.63 12.90 26.50
C LEU A 15 -16.17 12.82 26.66
N PHE A 16 -16.91 12.46 25.60
CA PHE A 16 -18.38 12.50 25.54
C PHE A 16 -19.02 11.16 25.15
N ALA A 17 -18.25 10.07 25.10
CA ALA A 17 -18.82 8.72 24.96
C ALA A 17 -19.68 8.40 26.19
N GLY A 18 -21.01 8.53 26.05
CA GLY A 18 -21.99 8.13 27.07
C GLY A 18 -23.04 9.17 27.45
N GLU A 19 -23.00 10.40 26.93
CA GLU A 19 -24.07 11.37 27.21
C GLU A 19 -25.20 11.24 26.17
N SER A 20 -26.35 10.72 26.62
CA SER A 20 -27.55 10.58 25.78
C SER A 20 -28.11 11.96 25.43
N ARG A 21 -28.33 12.22 24.13
CA ARG A 21 -28.97 13.45 23.63
C ARG A 21 -30.17 13.13 22.76
N ASN A 22 -31.03 14.13 22.56
CA ASN A 22 -32.09 14.03 21.57
C ASN A 22 -31.53 14.27 20.17
N TRP A 23 -31.77 13.31 19.28
CA TRP A 23 -31.47 13.36 17.86
C TRP A 23 -32.75 13.56 17.08
N THR A 24 -32.70 14.36 16.03
CA THR A 24 -33.86 14.77 15.26
C THR A 24 -33.64 14.51 13.77
N SER A 25 -34.70 14.11 13.09
CA SER A 25 -34.72 13.94 11.63
C SER A 25 -34.57 15.27 10.89
N ALA A 26 -34.09 15.23 9.64
CA ALA A 26 -33.80 16.42 8.84
C ALA A 26 -34.98 17.39 8.69
N ASP A 27 -36.20 16.86 8.66
CA ASP A 27 -37.46 17.64 8.55
C ASP A 27 -38.04 18.05 9.91
N GLY A 28 -37.40 17.68 11.02
CA GLY A 28 -37.87 17.97 12.38
C GLY A 28 -39.05 17.11 12.85
N SER A 29 -39.54 16.15 12.04
CA SER A 29 -40.80 15.44 12.32
C SER A 29 -40.68 14.34 13.37
N LYS A 30 -39.47 13.82 13.58
CA LYS A 30 -39.16 12.72 14.50
C LYS A 30 -37.94 13.04 15.34
N SER A 31 -38.01 12.76 16.63
CA SER A 31 -36.89 12.86 17.57
C SER A 31 -36.84 11.65 18.49
N PHE A 32 -35.63 11.27 18.93
CA PHE A 32 -35.41 10.20 19.90
C PHE A 32 -34.14 10.43 20.71
N ALA A 33 -34.10 9.91 21.94
CA ALA A 33 -32.92 9.98 22.79
C ALA A 33 -31.94 8.84 22.44
N ALA A 34 -30.68 9.18 22.15
CA ALA A 34 -29.64 8.21 21.87
C ALA A 34 -28.24 8.70 22.23
N GLU A 35 -27.36 7.76 22.52
CA GLU A 35 -25.93 7.98 22.69
C GLU A 35 -25.21 7.92 21.34
N TYR A 36 -24.23 8.80 21.16
CA TYR A 36 -23.29 8.71 20.03
C TYR A 36 -22.32 7.54 20.25
N ILE A 37 -22.17 6.67 19.24
CA ILE A 37 -21.24 5.54 19.27
C ILE A 37 -20.04 5.79 18.34
N SER A 38 -20.29 6.07 17.06
CA SER A 38 -19.22 6.31 16.07
C SER A 38 -19.71 7.15 14.89
N ARG A 39 -18.76 7.73 14.15
CA ARG A 39 -18.97 8.43 12.88
C ARG A 39 -17.99 7.88 11.86
N GLU A 40 -18.50 7.47 10.70
CA GLU A 40 -17.73 6.91 9.59
C GLU A 40 -18.15 7.61 8.30
N GLY A 41 -17.36 8.58 7.84
CA GLY A 41 -17.69 9.37 6.66
C GLY A 41 -19.04 10.11 6.82
N SER A 42 -20.00 9.79 5.94
CA SER A 42 -21.36 10.35 5.93
C SER A 42 -22.35 9.62 6.84
N LEU A 43 -21.89 8.62 7.60
CA LEU A 43 -22.70 7.81 8.48
C LEU A 43 -22.39 8.09 9.95
N VAL A 44 -23.41 7.99 10.78
CA VAL A 44 -23.31 8.05 12.24
C VAL A 44 -24.04 6.86 12.85
N THR A 45 -23.41 6.21 13.81
CA THR A 45 -23.99 5.12 14.59
C THR A 45 -24.40 5.65 15.95
N LEU A 46 -25.68 5.45 16.27
CA LEU A 46 -26.33 5.92 17.49
C LEU A 46 -26.91 4.72 18.24
N ARG A 47 -26.87 4.75 19.57
CA ARG A 47 -27.51 3.76 20.44
C ARG A 47 -28.73 4.39 21.10
N PRO A 48 -29.96 4.11 20.64
CA PRO A 48 -31.15 4.50 21.35
C PRO A 48 -31.22 3.81 22.72
N ILE A 49 -31.81 4.48 23.71
CA ILE A 49 -31.87 3.96 25.08
C ILE A 49 -32.62 2.62 25.11
N GLY A 50 -31.96 1.55 25.55
CA GLY A 50 -32.56 0.22 25.66
C GLY A 50 -32.70 -0.53 24.33
N GLU A 51 -32.16 0.01 23.24
CA GLU A 51 -32.19 -0.62 21.92
C GLU A 51 -30.79 -0.91 21.37
N LYS A 52 -30.73 -1.69 20.28
CA LYS A 52 -29.50 -1.94 19.54
C LYS A 52 -29.06 -0.69 18.77
N ASP A 53 -27.76 -0.61 18.53
CA ASP A 53 -27.11 0.41 17.72
C ASP A 53 -27.75 0.47 16.32
N ARG A 54 -27.99 1.70 15.84
CA ARG A 54 -28.55 1.98 14.53
C ARG A 54 -27.68 3.01 13.83
N THR A 55 -27.47 2.79 12.53
CA THR A 55 -26.68 3.69 11.68
C THR A 55 -27.59 4.54 10.81
N PHE A 56 -27.30 5.83 10.76
CA PHE A 56 -28.06 6.83 9.99
C PHE A 56 -27.13 7.60 9.06
N GLU A 57 -27.65 8.02 7.91
CA GLU A 57 -27.00 9.05 7.10
C GLU A 57 -27.10 10.39 7.81
N ILE A 58 -25.96 11.08 7.95
CA ILE A 58 -25.90 12.38 8.64
C ILE A 58 -26.79 13.43 7.93
N ALA A 59 -26.90 13.36 6.60
CA ALA A 59 -27.76 14.23 5.80
C ALA A 59 -29.26 14.07 6.14
N LYS A 60 -29.66 12.97 6.78
CA LYS A 60 -31.04 12.71 7.24
C LYS A 60 -31.27 13.17 8.67
N LEU A 61 -30.27 13.76 9.33
CA LEU A 61 -30.40 14.37 10.65
C LEU A 61 -30.66 15.87 10.53
N HIS A 62 -31.23 16.45 11.58
CA HIS A 62 -31.48 17.88 11.70
C HIS A 62 -30.16 18.66 11.60
N PRO A 63 -30.13 19.86 10.98
CA PRO A 63 -28.90 20.66 10.83
C PRO A 63 -28.13 20.90 12.13
N ASP A 64 -28.81 21.00 13.27
CA ASP A 64 -28.15 21.16 14.58
C ASP A 64 -27.43 19.90 15.06
N ASP A 65 -27.94 18.71 14.74
CA ASP A 65 -27.25 17.45 15.02
C ASP A 65 -26.05 17.26 14.10
N GLN A 66 -26.16 17.69 12.82
CA GLN A 66 -25.03 17.71 11.89
C GLN A 66 -23.91 18.62 12.40
N ARG A 67 -24.25 19.85 12.80
CA ARG A 67 -23.28 20.80 13.40
C ARG A 67 -22.64 20.23 14.66
N TRP A 68 -23.43 19.57 15.51
CA TRP A 68 -22.89 18.96 16.71
C TRP A 68 -21.88 17.85 16.36
N LEU A 69 -22.18 17.01 15.37
CA LEU A 69 -21.25 15.99 14.88
C LEU A 69 -19.96 16.63 14.36
N ASP A 70 -20.03 17.75 13.64
CA ASP A 70 -18.84 18.42 13.14
C ASP A 70 -17.95 19.02 14.24
N LEU A 71 -18.55 19.47 15.34
CA LEU A 71 -17.83 20.03 16.49
C LEU A 71 -17.28 18.97 17.43
N ASN A 72 -18.01 17.87 17.65
CA ASN A 72 -17.76 16.92 18.74
C ASN A 72 -17.29 15.55 18.26
N ALA A 73 -17.59 15.21 17.01
CA ALA A 73 -17.11 14.03 16.32
C ALA A 73 -16.56 14.42 14.93
N PRO A 74 -15.58 15.35 14.87
CA PRO A 74 -15.01 15.76 13.60
C PRO A 74 -14.47 14.50 12.91
N ILE A 75 -14.80 14.34 11.62
CA ILE A 75 -14.12 13.34 10.82
C ILE A 75 -12.65 13.69 10.92
N ALA A 76 -11.86 12.82 11.58
CA ALA A 76 -10.43 12.79 11.35
C ALA A 76 -10.33 12.62 9.84
N LYS A 77 -10.06 13.72 9.17
CA LYS A 77 -9.99 13.82 7.73
C LYS A 77 -8.90 12.82 7.35
N GLN A 78 -9.27 11.56 7.07
CA GLN A 78 -8.57 10.78 6.09
C GLN A 78 -8.88 11.51 4.78
N ILE A 79 -8.22 12.65 4.63
CA ILE A 79 -7.73 13.06 3.33
C ILE A 79 -6.95 11.80 2.95
N GLU A 80 -7.48 11.01 2.02
CA GLU A 80 -6.58 10.22 1.18
C GLU A 80 -5.64 11.29 0.63
N ALA A 81 -4.47 11.42 1.27
CA ALA A 81 -3.48 12.39 0.88
C ALA A 81 -3.29 12.18 -0.62
N LEU A 82 -3.30 13.27 -1.38
CA LEU A 82 -2.87 13.20 -2.76
C LEU A 82 -1.58 12.36 -2.78
N PRO A 83 -1.48 11.35 -3.67
CA PRO A 83 -0.31 10.48 -3.70
C PRO A 83 0.95 11.34 -3.61
N ASP A 84 1.84 11.04 -2.66
CA ASP A 84 3.10 11.80 -2.54
C ASP A 84 3.78 11.70 -3.90
N ALA A 85 4.02 12.84 -4.55
CA ALA A 85 4.58 12.87 -5.90
C ALA A 85 5.97 12.23 -5.99
N ARG A 86 6.63 12.01 -4.83
CA ARG A 86 7.92 11.33 -4.71
C ARG A 86 7.78 9.83 -4.44
N ALA A 87 6.56 9.31 -4.32
CA ALA A 87 6.34 7.89 -4.11
C ALA A 87 6.82 7.11 -5.33
N VAL A 88 7.67 6.12 -5.10
CA VAL A 88 8.32 5.34 -6.16
C VAL A 88 7.64 4.01 -6.41
N PHE A 89 6.94 3.49 -5.40
CA PHE A 89 6.10 2.30 -5.52
C PHE A 89 4.95 2.39 -4.49
N ASP A 90 3.70 2.39 -4.96
CA ASP A 90 2.52 2.63 -4.12
C ASP A 90 2.65 3.96 -3.33
N THR A 91 2.98 3.85 -2.05
CA THR A 91 3.20 4.99 -1.15
C THR A 91 4.63 5.03 -0.60
N LEU A 92 5.52 4.13 -1.03
CA LEU A 92 6.89 4.03 -0.53
C LEU A 92 7.78 5.11 -1.13
N LEU A 93 8.69 5.64 -0.31
CA LEU A 93 9.71 6.60 -0.72
C LEU A 93 11.11 6.05 -0.41
N PHE A 94 12.09 6.43 -1.23
CA PHE A 94 13.50 6.25 -0.84
C PHE A 94 13.81 7.05 0.44
N GLY A 95 14.78 6.58 1.21
CA GLY A 95 15.16 7.20 2.49
C GLY A 95 14.31 6.78 3.69
N GLU A 96 13.22 6.03 3.49
CA GLU A 96 12.36 5.55 4.58
C GLU A 96 13.01 4.44 5.42
N SER A 97 12.65 4.36 6.69
CA SER A 97 13.13 3.27 7.56
C SER A 97 12.37 1.98 7.29
N ARG A 98 12.96 0.84 7.68
CA ARG A 98 12.31 -0.48 7.61
C ARG A 98 10.94 -0.49 8.29
N GLU A 99 10.80 0.16 9.44
CA GLU A 99 9.55 0.25 10.18
C GLU A 99 8.47 1.00 9.39
N THR A 100 8.81 2.16 8.82
CA THR A 100 7.89 2.95 8.00
C THR A 100 7.45 2.17 6.75
N VAL A 101 8.40 1.54 6.05
CA VAL A 101 8.11 0.71 4.88
C VAL A 101 7.19 -0.45 5.24
N THR A 102 7.46 -1.17 6.34
CA THR A 102 6.63 -2.29 6.81
C THR A 102 5.20 -1.83 7.09
N LYS A 103 5.04 -0.70 7.78
CA LYS A 103 3.72 -0.13 8.08
C LYS A 103 2.94 0.19 6.81
N LYS A 104 3.59 0.80 5.81
CA LYS A 104 2.96 1.15 4.53
C LYS A 104 2.58 -0.08 3.72
N LEU A 105 3.46 -1.08 3.64
CA LEU A 105 3.19 -2.34 2.93
C LEU A 105 2.01 -3.09 3.54
N ASN A 106 1.89 -3.14 4.87
CA ASN A 106 0.74 -3.76 5.55
C ASN A 106 -0.58 -3.01 5.29
N ALA A 107 -0.53 -1.70 5.05
CA ALA A 107 -1.69 -0.90 4.69
C ALA A 107 -1.96 -0.88 3.17
N SER A 108 -1.08 -1.47 2.35
CA SER A 108 -1.16 -1.38 0.90
C SER A 108 -2.37 -2.13 0.36
N LYS A 109 -3.06 -1.47 -0.59
CA LYS A 109 -4.14 -2.06 -1.37
C LYS A 109 -3.63 -2.88 -2.57
N ILE A 110 -2.34 -2.80 -2.90
CA ILE A 110 -1.76 -3.45 -4.09
C ILE A 110 -0.81 -4.60 -3.78
N VAL A 111 -0.28 -4.67 -2.56
CA VAL A 111 0.52 -5.82 -2.08
C VAL A 111 -0.04 -6.41 -0.80
N GLU A 112 0.37 -7.64 -0.51
CA GLU A 112 0.01 -8.39 0.70
C GLU A 112 1.18 -9.20 1.21
N ALA A 113 1.21 -9.45 2.52
CA ALA A 113 2.17 -10.36 3.13
C ALA A 113 1.79 -11.82 2.88
N THR A 114 2.78 -12.68 2.67
CA THR A 114 2.65 -14.13 2.50
C THR A 114 2.83 -14.90 3.80
N ILE A 115 3.23 -14.21 4.87
CA ILE A 115 3.42 -14.75 6.22
C ILE A 115 2.68 -13.90 7.25
N ASP A 116 2.42 -14.47 8.42
CA ASP A 116 1.87 -13.71 9.55
C ASP A 116 2.87 -12.65 10.04
N SER A 117 2.34 -11.47 10.35
CA SER A 117 3.05 -10.35 10.97
C SER A 117 3.93 -10.75 12.17
N ALA A 118 3.50 -11.73 12.97
CA ALA A 118 4.25 -12.23 14.13
C ALA A 118 5.60 -12.86 13.75
N TYR A 119 5.79 -13.28 12.50
CA TYR A 119 7.03 -13.90 12.01
C TYR A 119 7.91 -12.95 11.18
N MET A 120 7.41 -11.78 10.79
CA MET A 120 8.14 -10.84 9.91
C MET A 120 9.47 -10.37 10.51
N GLY A 121 9.50 -10.09 11.82
CA GLY A 121 10.72 -9.63 12.50
C GLY A 121 11.87 -10.65 12.50
N ARG A 122 11.57 -11.92 12.24
CA ARG A 122 12.57 -13.01 12.18
C ARG A 122 13.04 -13.29 10.76
N THR A 123 12.11 -13.24 9.79
CA THR A 123 12.39 -13.55 8.38
C THR A 123 13.00 -12.37 7.63
N GLY A 124 12.69 -11.14 8.05
CA GLY A 124 12.98 -9.94 7.25
C GLY A 124 11.93 -9.71 6.16
N LEU A 125 12.07 -8.60 5.43
CA LEU A 125 11.05 -8.13 4.47
C LEU A 125 11.19 -8.73 3.07
N ASN A 126 12.34 -9.31 2.75
CA ASN A 126 12.65 -9.77 1.39
C ASN A 126 11.88 -11.06 1.06
N GLY A 127 11.07 -11.00 0.00
CA GLY A 127 10.29 -12.12 -0.50
C GLY A 127 9.00 -12.41 0.27
N ILE A 128 8.65 -11.62 1.29
CA ILE A 128 7.43 -11.86 2.08
C ILE A 128 6.24 -11.03 1.63
N PHE A 129 6.44 -9.97 0.85
CA PHE A 129 5.34 -9.21 0.25
C PHE A 129 5.22 -9.56 -1.23
N ARG A 130 3.99 -9.74 -1.71
CA ARG A 130 3.70 -9.96 -3.13
C ARG A 130 2.55 -9.08 -3.62
N THR A 131 2.46 -8.87 -4.92
CA THR A 131 1.30 -8.20 -5.54
C THR A 131 0.01 -8.97 -5.28
N ARG A 132 -1.08 -8.28 -4.94
CA ARG A 132 -2.41 -8.90 -4.79
C ARG A 132 -2.97 -9.37 -6.12
N SER A 133 -2.82 -8.52 -7.14
CA SER A 133 -3.17 -8.83 -8.51
C SER A 133 -1.96 -9.34 -9.28
N LYS A 134 -2.23 -10.20 -10.26
CA LYS A 134 -1.22 -10.69 -11.19
C LYS A 134 -0.93 -9.64 -12.26
N ILE A 135 0.33 -9.55 -12.67
CA ILE A 135 0.79 -8.75 -13.82
C ILE A 135 1.26 -9.76 -14.87
N GLY A 136 0.63 -9.78 -16.03
CA GLY A 136 0.76 -10.82 -17.05
C GLY A 136 0.73 -12.24 -16.50
N GLY A 137 -0.26 -12.51 -15.66
CA GLY A 137 -0.53 -13.84 -15.11
C GLY A 137 0.36 -14.25 -13.91
N LEU A 138 1.32 -13.43 -13.50
CA LEU A 138 2.26 -13.74 -12.42
C LEU A 138 2.13 -12.78 -11.23
N HIS A 139 2.34 -13.30 -10.02
CA HIS A 139 2.59 -12.47 -8.85
C HIS A 139 4.05 -12.01 -8.86
N CYS A 140 4.27 -10.78 -8.42
CA CYS A 140 5.61 -10.25 -8.17
C CYS A 140 5.86 -10.15 -6.66
N PHE A 141 7.01 -10.62 -6.22
CA PHE A 141 7.49 -10.56 -4.85
C PHE A 141 8.44 -9.39 -4.68
N LEU A 142 8.35 -8.70 -3.55
CA LEU A 142 9.13 -7.52 -3.25
C LEU A 142 10.38 -7.87 -2.44
N PHE A 143 11.48 -7.26 -2.85
CA PHE A 143 12.79 -7.30 -2.22
C PHE A 143 13.28 -5.87 -2.03
N PHE A 144 14.04 -5.63 -0.98
CA PHE A 144 14.45 -4.30 -0.57
C PHE A 144 15.95 -4.29 -0.28
N ASP A 145 16.61 -3.25 -0.78
CA ASP A 145 17.98 -2.92 -0.37
C ASP A 145 17.99 -1.66 0.50
N TRP A 146 18.91 -1.64 1.46
CA TRP A 146 18.95 -0.64 2.50
C TRP A 146 20.38 -0.12 2.66
N SER A 147 20.50 1.19 2.85
CA SER A 147 21.78 1.80 3.21
C SER A 147 22.31 1.26 4.53
N GLU A 148 23.60 1.50 4.80
CA GLU A 148 24.23 1.19 6.09
C GLU A 148 23.47 1.82 7.28
N SER A 149 22.89 3.01 7.08
CA SER A 149 22.05 3.69 8.08
C SER A 149 20.60 3.18 8.12
N GLY A 150 20.29 2.09 7.41
CA GLY A 150 18.97 1.43 7.41
C GLY A 150 17.88 2.20 6.67
N LYS A 151 18.25 2.93 5.61
CA LYS A 151 17.30 3.68 4.77
C LYS A 151 17.05 2.98 3.45
N LEU A 152 15.80 2.99 2.97
CA LEU A 152 15.43 2.34 1.71
C LEU A 152 16.18 2.98 0.53
N GLN A 153 16.86 2.16 -0.26
CA GLN A 153 17.59 2.60 -1.47
C GLN A 153 17.07 1.93 -2.73
N GLU A 154 16.62 0.68 -2.62
CA GLU A 154 16.12 -0.08 -3.76
C GLU A 154 14.86 -0.87 -3.40
N ILE A 155 13.91 -0.92 -4.34
CA ILE A 155 12.79 -1.86 -4.32
C ILE A 155 12.88 -2.69 -5.60
N THR A 156 12.98 -4.00 -5.45
CA THR A 156 13.01 -4.94 -6.56
C THR A 156 11.78 -5.83 -6.52
N LEU A 157 11.00 -5.83 -7.60
CA LEU A 157 9.92 -6.78 -7.85
C LEU A 157 10.47 -7.92 -8.71
N GLN A 158 10.23 -9.15 -8.28
CA GLN A 158 10.62 -10.35 -9.03
C GLN A 158 9.41 -11.25 -9.20
N THR A 159 9.16 -11.74 -10.41
CA THR A 159 8.15 -12.79 -10.59
C THR A 159 8.58 -14.08 -9.92
N GLU A 160 7.66 -15.03 -9.78
CA GLU A 160 8.04 -16.43 -9.56
C GLU A 160 9.03 -16.91 -10.62
N ASN A 161 9.96 -17.79 -10.22
CA ASN A 161 10.87 -18.47 -11.15
C ASN A 161 10.08 -19.35 -12.13
N LYS A 162 10.38 -19.24 -13.42
CA LYS A 162 9.83 -20.08 -14.48
C LYS A 162 10.92 -20.85 -15.22
N ALA A 163 10.58 -22.00 -15.76
CA ALA A 163 11.52 -22.82 -16.54
C ALA A 163 11.81 -22.17 -17.91
N ALA A 164 12.90 -22.59 -18.56
CA ALA A 164 13.26 -22.09 -19.90
C ALA A 164 12.12 -22.25 -20.92
N GLY A 165 11.40 -23.38 -20.88
CA GLY A 165 10.28 -23.66 -21.78
C GLY A 165 9.06 -22.75 -21.57
N GLU A 166 9.00 -22.02 -20.46
CA GLU A 166 7.91 -21.08 -20.12
C GLU A 166 8.28 -19.62 -20.44
N TYR A 167 9.49 -19.37 -20.96
CA TYR A 167 10.02 -18.02 -21.13
C TYR A 167 9.20 -17.20 -22.14
N GLU A 168 8.95 -17.77 -23.32
CA GLU A 168 8.24 -17.10 -24.40
C GLU A 168 6.74 -16.96 -24.12
N ASP A 169 6.11 -17.98 -23.53
CA ASP A 169 4.65 -18.04 -23.37
C ASP A 169 4.16 -17.44 -22.05
N ILE A 170 5.02 -17.31 -21.03
CA ILE A 170 4.64 -16.77 -19.71
C ILE A 170 5.42 -15.49 -19.37
N LEU A 171 6.75 -15.53 -19.38
CA LEU A 171 7.55 -14.40 -18.91
C LEU A 171 7.50 -13.20 -19.87
N LYS A 172 7.52 -13.45 -21.18
CA LYS A 172 7.49 -12.37 -22.18
C LYS A 172 6.15 -11.59 -22.20
N PRO A 173 4.96 -12.21 -22.09
CA PRO A 173 3.72 -11.49 -21.85
C PRO A 173 3.75 -10.67 -20.55
N CYS A 174 4.23 -11.26 -19.44
CA CYS A 174 4.40 -10.55 -18.17
C CYS A 174 5.31 -9.33 -18.30
N TRP A 175 6.44 -9.47 -18.98
CA TRP A 175 7.33 -8.36 -19.29
C TRP A 175 6.63 -7.27 -20.08
N SER A 176 5.85 -7.61 -21.11
CA SER A 176 5.13 -6.63 -21.93
C SER A 176 4.13 -5.84 -21.08
N GLU A 177 3.37 -6.52 -20.21
CA GLU A 177 2.45 -5.83 -19.30
C GLU A 177 3.17 -4.94 -18.28
N CYS A 178 4.35 -5.36 -17.80
CA CYS A 178 5.20 -4.51 -16.96
C CYS A 178 5.67 -3.26 -17.73
N VAL A 179 6.06 -3.38 -19.01
CA VAL A 179 6.40 -2.21 -19.85
C VAL A 179 5.24 -1.22 -19.89
N ASP A 180 4.03 -1.71 -20.18
CA ASP A 180 2.83 -0.87 -20.32
C ASP A 180 2.45 -0.20 -19.00
N LEU A 181 2.50 -0.95 -17.88
CA LEU A 181 2.20 -0.44 -16.55
C LEU A 181 3.18 0.65 -16.13
N ILE A 182 4.49 0.39 -16.21
CA ILE A 182 5.52 1.36 -15.81
C ILE A 182 5.44 2.60 -16.71
N THR A 183 5.21 2.41 -18.01
CA THR A 183 5.04 3.53 -18.96
C THR A 183 3.80 4.36 -18.65
N THR A 184 2.72 3.73 -18.19
CA THR A 184 1.49 4.44 -17.78
C THR A 184 1.74 5.30 -16.54
N ILE A 185 2.54 4.82 -15.59
CA ILE A 185 2.79 5.51 -14.31
C ILE A 185 3.86 6.59 -14.47
N HIS A 186 4.96 6.31 -15.17
CA HIS A 186 6.15 7.17 -15.21
C HIS A 186 6.39 7.84 -16.58
N GLY A 187 5.50 7.61 -17.55
CA GLY A 187 5.67 8.12 -18.90
C GLY A 187 6.65 7.30 -19.73
N LYS A 188 7.19 7.90 -20.79
CA LYS A 188 8.02 7.16 -21.77
C LYS A 188 9.38 6.75 -21.17
N PRO A 189 9.88 5.54 -21.48
CA PRO A 189 11.21 5.15 -21.08
C PRO A 189 12.28 6.01 -21.74
N THR A 190 13.37 6.28 -21.02
CA THR A 190 14.59 6.92 -21.55
C THR A 190 15.40 5.94 -22.39
N GLN A 191 15.36 4.64 -22.06
CA GLN A 191 15.92 3.57 -22.90
C GLN A 191 14.88 2.48 -23.11
N LYS A 192 14.75 2.02 -24.36
CA LYS A 192 13.82 0.98 -24.77
C LYS A 192 14.54 -0.09 -25.59
N GLY A 193 14.25 -1.34 -25.27
CA GLY A 193 14.79 -2.51 -25.93
C GLY A 193 13.78 -3.65 -25.96
N ARG A 194 14.21 -4.79 -26.50
CA ARG A 194 13.44 -6.05 -26.42
C ARG A 194 13.85 -6.78 -25.14
N ILE A 195 12.97 -7.65 -24.65
CA ILE A 195 13.39 -8.63 -23.64
C ILE A 195 14.55 -9.47 -24.20
N ALA A 196 15.53 -9.75 -23.35
CA ALA A 196 16.68 -10.56 -23.74
C ALA A 196 16.23 -12.01 -24.01
N PRO A 197 16.81 -12.73 -24.98
CA PRO A 197 16.56 -14.16 -25.11
C PRO A 197 17.13 -14.90 -23.89
N HIS A 198 16.45 -15.95 -23.42
CA HIS A 198 16.83 -16.64 -22.19
C HIS A 198 18.24 -17.23 -22.22
N GLU A 199 18.74 -17.61 -23.40
CA GLU A 199 20.08 -18.14 -23.63
C GLU A 199 21.18 -17.11 -23.38
N SER A 200 20.85 -15.82 -23.43
CA SER A 200 21.80 -14.73 -23.15
C SER A 200 21.94 -14.40 -21.66
N LEU A 201 21.06 -14.93 -20.82
CA LEU A 201 21.06 -14.66 -19.39
C LEU A 201 22.02 -15.59 -18.64
N GLN A 202 23.06 -15.01 -18.05
CA GLN A 202 23.95 -15.72 -17.14
C GLN A 202 23.33 -15.84 -15.75
N GLU A 203 23.73 -16.88 -15.02
CA GLU A 203 23.27 -17.11 -13.65
C GLU A 203 23.61 -15.92 -12.74
N GLY A 204 22.62 -15.43 -11.99
CA GLY A 204 22.76 -14.26 -11.12
C GLY A 204 22.77 -12.91 -11.86
N GLN A 205 22.56 -12.90 -13.18
CA GLN A 205 22.55 -11.70 -14.00
C GLN A 205 21.12 -11.27 -14.34
N MET A 206 20.87 -9.96 -14.22
CA MET A 206 19.75 -9.27 -14.86
C MET A 206 20.26 -8.54 -16.11
N LEU A 207 19.56 -8.69 -17.23
CA LEU A 207 19.74 -7.83 -18.40
C LEU A 207 18.55 -6.89 -18.53
N ALA A 208 18.81 -5.59 -18.37
CA ALA A 208 17.78 -4.56 -18.50
C ALA A 208 17.42 -4.32 -19.97
N SER A 209 16.13 -4.33 -20.23
CA SER A 209 15.54 -4.01 -21.53
C SER A 209 15.07 -2.56 -21.60
N HIS A 210 14.68 -1.99 -20.47
CA HIS A 210 14.13 -0.64 -20.40
C HIS A 210 14.63 0.09 -19.16
N LEU A 211 14.68 1.42 -19.29
CA LEU A 211 15.01 2.37 -18.24
C LEU A 211 14.02 3.54 -18.27
N TRP A 212 13.52 3.94 -17.11
CA TRP A 212 12.75 5.17 -16.91
C TRP A 212 13.43 6.04 -15.87
N LYS A 213 13.30 7.36 -16.05
CA LYS A 213 13.64 8.34 -15.02
C LYS A 213 12.47 8.45 -14.04
N LEU A 214 12.77 8.47 -12.75
CA LEU A 214 11.81 8.84 -11.70
C LEU A 214 11.91 10.34 -11.40
N GLU A 215 10.78 10.95 -11.04
CA GLU A 215 10.73 12.31 -10.56
C GLU A 215 10.44 12.31 -9.05
N PRO A 216 11.11 13.14 -8.24
CA PRO A 216 12.15 14.10 -8.63
C PRO A 216 13.52 13.46 -8.90
N GLU A 217 13.77 12.23 -8.43
CA GLU A 217 15.06 11.55 -8.57
C GLU A 217 14.91 10.02 -8.61
N GLY A 218 15.93 9.34 -9.15
CA GLY A 218 16.03 7.89 -9.22
C GLY A 218 15.68 7.32 -10.60
N SER A 219 15.61 5.99 -10.68
CA SER A 219 15.39 5.28 -11.93
C SER A 219 14.60 3.98 -11.73
N VAL A 220 13.89 3.56 -12.78
CA VAL A 220 13.26 2.23 -12.87
C VAL A 220 13.90 1.45 -14.00
N MET A 221 14.36 0.24 -13.72
CA MET A 221 14.83 -0.71 -14.73
C MET A 221 13.85 -1.88 -14.83
N LEU A 222 13.53 -2.28 -16.06
CA LEU A 222 12.80 -3.52 -16.34
C LEU A 222 13.65 -4.44 -17.20
N GLY A 223 13.73 -5.70 -16.81
CA GLY A 223 14.45 -6.71 -17.57
C GLY A 223 14.06 -8.11 -17.17
N SER A 224 14.85 -9.04 -17.66
CA SER A 224 14.78 -10.44 -17.28
C SER A 224 16.06 -10.84 -16.57
N ALA A 225 15.93 -11.74 -15.61
CA ALA A 225 17.07 -12.30 -14.89
C ALA A 225 17.02 -13.83 -14.92
N ARG A 226 18.18 -14.44 -14.69
CA ARG A 226 18.29 -15.86 -14.42
C ARG A 226 18.73 -16.07 -12.97
N GLN A 227 17.98 -16.89 -12.25
CA GLN A 227 18.26 -17.26 -10.88
C GLN A 227 18.11 -18.77 -10.71
N GLU A 228 19.16 -19.40 -10.21
CA GLU A 228 19.41 -20.83 -10.12
C GLU A 228 19.16 -21.59 -11.43
N LYS A 229 17.98 -22.18 -11.55
CA LYS A 229 17.55 -22.96 -12.73
C LYS A 229 16.37 -22.30 -13.45
N GLY A 230 15.93 -21.14 -12.98
CA GLY A 230 14.76 -20.43 -13.47
C GLY A 230 15.08 -19.06 -14.02
N TYR A 231 14.05 -18.48 -14.62
CA TYR A 231 14.05 -17.14 -15.19
C TYR A 231 12.92 -16.33 -14.58
N GLN A 232 13.12 -15.03 -14.49
CA GLN A 232 12.16 -14.10 -13.89
C GLN A 232 12.12 -12.80 -14.69
N ILE A 233 10.98 -12.11 -14.59
CA ILE A 233 10.91 -10.68 -14.89
C ILE A 233 11.25 -9.91 -13.62
N VAL A 234 12.11 -8.90 -13.77
CA VAL A 234 12.61 -8.08 -12.68
C VAL A 234 12.33 -6.62 -12.98
N VAL A 235 11.66 -5.94 -12.05
CA VAL A 235 11.51 -4.48 -12.03
C VAL A 235 12.27 -3.94 -10.84
N ARG A 236 13.22 -3.04 -11.06
CA ARG A 236 14.05 -2.45 -10.02
C ARG A 236 13.85 -0.94 -9.98
N PHE A 237 13.39 -0.43 -8.84
CA PHE A 237 13.35 0.98 -8.52
C PHE A 237 14.57 1.31 -7.65
N THR A 238 15.38 2.29 -8.04
CA THR A 238 16.58 2.71 -7.29
C THR A 238 16.63 4.23 -7.15
N CYS A 239 17.21 4.70 -6.05
CA CYS A 239 17.54 6.12 -5.86
C CYS A 239 18.68 6.60 -6.77
N ASP A 240 19.42 5.69 -7.40
CA ASP A 240 20.45 6.04 -8.36
C ASP A 240 19.84 6.60 -9.64
N ASP A 241 20.37 7.74 -10.08
CA ASP A 241 20.00 8.34 -11.37
C ASP A 241 20.84 7.73 -12.50
N LEU A 242 20.31 6.65 -13.07
CA LEU A 242 20.91 5.89 -14.16
C LEU A 242 20.53 6.43 -15.54
N ALA A 243 19.56 7.35 -15.61
CA ALA A 243 18.95 7.85 -16.83
C ALA A 243 19.51 9.21 -17.31
N LYS A 244 20.73 9.55 -16.90
CA LYS A 244 21.44 10.81 -17.23
C LYS A 244 21.77 10.96 -18.70
#